data_AF-A0A2M7RCN4-F1
#
_entry.id   AF-A0A2M7RCN4-F1
#
_cell.length_a   1.000
_cell.length_b   1.000
_cell.length_c   1.000
_cell.angle_alpha   90.00
_cell.angle_beta   90.00
_cell.angle_gamma   90.00
#
_symmetry.space_group_name_H-M   'P 1'
#
loop_
_entity.id
_entity.type
_entity.pdbx_description
1 polymer ?
#
loop_
_entity_poly.entity_id
_entity_poly.type
_entity_poly.pdbx_seq_one_letter_code
_entity_poly.pdbx_strand_id
1 'polypeptide(L)'
;MKEQATGEKVPQNPDQQIQTYLDRLERLVLDPDKKQSRKMEGGQSRPRALSLLREMVMNEYIRPNKEKLAEGAARVEERAARNLGMDIEYGEEELEQRGEIAVEDLEKSLDNWISYLSDNNEPYPTWFRYYAFRNILNIGDYDKDKNEFTKRTKGSTRLFPDIDRGALAYIQQNIEANKDPNVLEKLQKAQAKAANNDLPEEQWITKEKVQKFSNLSFAKQYAEGIA
;
A
#
# COMPACT_ATOMS: atom_id res chain seq x y z
N MET A 1 -24.47 -11.87 -15.38
CA MET A 1 -24.70 -13.07 -14.55
C MET A 1 -24.42 -14.32 -15.36
N LYS A 2 -23.73 -15.29 -14.72
CA LYS A 2 -23.41 -16.68 -15.12
C LYS A 2 -21.91 -16.93 -15.32
N GLU A 3 -21.25 -17.28 -14.22
CA GLU A 3 -20.25 -18.36 -14.25
C GLU A 3 -20.85 -19.52 -13.46
N GLN A 4 -20.93 -20.68 -14.09
CA GLN A 4 -21.39 -21.92 -13.48
C GLN A 4 -20.39 -22.30 -12.40
N ALA A 5 -20.85 -22.21 -11.16
CA ALA A 5 -20.17 -22.67 -9.97
C ALA A 5 -19.90 -24.17 -10.07
N THR A 6 -18.64 -24.56 -9.90
CA THR A 6 -18.32 -25.82 -9.22
C THR A 6 -19.20 -25.93 -7.98
N GLY A 7 -20.01 -26.99 -7.90
CA GLY A 7 -21.07 -27.18 -6.90
C GLY A 7 -20.61 -27.37 -5.46
N GLU A 8 -19.51 -26.74 -5.06
CA GLU A 8 -19.06 -26.69 -3.68
C GLU A 8 -19.83 -25.60 -2.95
N LYS A 9 -20.50 -25.98 -1.86
CA LYS A 9 -21.16 -25.03 -0.96
C LYS A 9 -20.08 -24.08 -0.44
N VAL A 10 -20.29 -22.77 -0.65
CA VAL A 10 -19.46 -21.74 -0.03
C VAL A 10 -19.45 -21.98 1.48
N PRO A 11 -18.28 -22.17 2.12
CA PRO A 11 -18.23 -22.44 3.54
C PRO A 11 -18.86 -21.29 4.33
N GLN A 12 -19.70 -21.60 5.31
CA GLN A 12 -20.39 -20.59 6.13
C GLN A 12 -19.49 -20.02 7.25
N ASN A 13 -18.28 -20.55 7.42
CA ASN A 13 -17.28 -20.10 8.38
C ASN A 13 -16.50 -18.88 7.82
N PRO A 14 -16.47 -17.72 8.52
CA PRO A 14 -15.75 -16.52 8.08
C PRO A 14 -14.27 -16.74 7.75
N ASP A 15 -13.55 -17.54 8.55
CA ASP A 15 -12.11 -17.76 8.35
C ASP A 15 -11.84 -18.52 7.04
N GLN A 16 -12.68 -19.52 6.74
CA GLN A 16 -12.59 -20.27 5.49
C GLN A 16 -12.95 -19.41 4.28
N GLN A 17 -13.87 -18.46 4.42
CA GLN A 17 -14.19 -17.50 3.35
C GLN A 17 -13.01 -16.56 3.08
N ILE A 18 -12.37 -16.05 4.13
CA ILE A 18 -11.17 -15.21 4.00
C ILE A 18 -10.05 -15.99 3.31
N GLN A 19 -9.78 -17.22 3.73
CA GLN A 19 -8.75 -18.04 3.11
C GLN A 19 -9.06 -18.33 1.63
N THR A 20 -10.30 -18.69 1.31
CA THR A 20 -10.73 -18.93 -0.08
C THR A 20 -10.53 -17.68 -0.95
N TYR A 21 -10.81 -16.49 -0.40
CA TYR A 21 -10.59 -15.23 -1.07
C TYR A 21 -9.10 -14.97 -1.32
N LEU A 22 -8.25 -15.19 -0.32
CA LEU A 22 -6.80 -15.01 -0.43
C LEU A 22 -6.18 -16.00 -1.43
N ASP A 23 -6.58 -17.27 -1.40
CA ASP A 23 -6.10 -18.29 -2.36
C ASP A 23 -6.47 -17.90 -3.79
N ARG A 24 -7.67 -17.36 -3.99
CA ARG A 24 -8.10 -16.86 -5.30
C ARG A 24 -7.27 -15.65 -5.72
N LEU A 25 -7.02 -14.72 -4.81
CA LEU A 25 -6.19 -13.54 -5.08
C LEU A 25 -4.78 -13.96 -5.47
N GLU A 26 -4.17 -14.91 -4.75
CA GLU A 26 -2.85 -15.45 -5.06
C GLU A 26 -2.81 -16.08 -6.45
N ARG A 27 -3.73 -16.99 -6.76
CA ARG A 27 -3.77 -17.64 -8.09
C ARG A 27 -3.95 -16.65 -9.24
N LEU A 28 -4.72 -15.59 -9.03
CA LEU A 28 -5.05 -14.62 -10.07
C LEU A 28 -4.01 -13.49 -10.18
N VAL A 29 -3.66 -12.85 -9.08
CA VAL A 29 -2.79 -11.67 -9.09
C VAL A 29 -1.32 -12.05 -9.16
N LEU A 30 -0.90 -13.04 -8.37
CA LEU A 30 0.49 -13.49 -8.31
C LEU A 30 0.83 -14.47 -9.43
N ASP A 31 -0.18 -15.20 -9.93
CA ASP A 31 -0.07 -16.17 -11.03
C ASP A 31 1.21 -17.03 -10.91
N PRO A 32 1.41 -17.75 -9.79
CA PRO A 32 2.68 -18.42 -9.49
C PRO A 32 3.08 -19.43 -10.57
N ASP A 33 2.08 -20.09 -11.17
CA ASP A 33 2.27 -21.06 -12.26
C ASP A 33 2.46 -20.41 -13.64
N LYS A 34 2.40 -19.07 -13.74
CA LYS A 34 2.48 -18.28 -14.99
C LYS A 34 1.50 -18.75 -16.06
N LYS A 35 0.27 -19.09 -15.67
CA LYS A 35 -0.74 -19.68 -16.55
C LYS A 35 -1.50 -18.63 -17.35
N GLN A 36 -1.51 -17.37 -16.90
CA GLN A 36 -2.29 -16.33 -17.54
C GLN A 36 -1.54 -15.71 -18.72
N SER A 37 -2.31 -15.29 -19.74
CA SER A 37 -1.77 -14.39 -20.74
C SER A 37 -1.34 -13.08 -20.10
N ARG A 38 -0.25 -12.50 -20.60
CA ARG A 38 0.31 -11.27 -20.06
C ARG A 38 0.06 -10.10 -21.00
N LYS A 39 -0.20 -8.93 -20.42
CA LYS A 39 -0.31 -7.66 -21.15
C LYS A 39 0.91 -6.80 -20.88
N MET A 40 1.35 -6.07 -21.90
CA MET A 40 2.36 -5.03 -21.77
C MET A 40 1.66 -3.69 -21.48
N GLU A 41 1.89 -3.13 -20.30
CA GLU A 41 1.33 -1.84 -19.87
C GLU A 41 2.41 -1.07 -19.08
N GLY A 42 2.68 0.19 -19.43
CA GLY A 42 3.71 0.99 -18.74
C GLY A 42 5.11 0.36 -18.77
N GLY A 43 5.47 -0.35 -19.85
CA GLY A 43 6.76 -1.03 -19.98
C GLY A 43 6.89 -2.34 -19.20
N GLN A 44 5.85 -2.79 -18.50
CA GLN A 44 5.87 -4.00 -17.69
C GLN A 44 4.89 -5.06 -18.20
N SER A 45 5.34 -6.31 -18.27
CA SER A 45 4.48 -7.46 -18.60
C SER A 45 3.80 -7.98 -17.35
N ARG A 46 2.47 -7.91 -17.27
CA ARG A 46 1.67 -8.30 -16.09
C ARG A 46 0.67 -9.42 -16.41
N PRO A 47 0.33 -10.33 -15.46
CA PRO A 47 -0.79 -11.26 -15.65
C PRO A 47 -2.07 -10.50 -15.99
N ARG A 48 -2.95 -11.11 -16.80
CA ARG A 48 -4.21 -10.50 -17.21
C ARG A 48 -5.05 -10.02 -16.02
N ALA A 49 -5.20 -10.83 -14.96
CA ALA A 49 -5.99 -10.43 -13.81
C ALA A 49 -5.38 -9.25 -13.04
N LEU A 50 -4.05 -9.18 -12.93
CA LEU A 50 -3.37 -8.03 -12.35
C LEU A 50 -3.56 -6.75 -13.18
N SER A 51 -3.54 -6.88 -14.51
CA SER A 51 -3.79 -5.74 -15.41
C SER A 51 -5.22 -5.20 -15.22
N LEU A 52 -6.20 -6.09 -15.07
CA LEU A 52 -7.59 -5.70 -14.77
C LEU A 52 -7.73 -5.06 -13.39
N LEU A 53 -7.04 -5.59 -12.38
CA LEU A 53 -7.03 -5.02 -11.04
C LEU A 53 -6.43 -3.61 -11.04
N ARG A 54 -5.29 -3.42 -11.73
CA ARG A 54 -4.68 -2.10 -11.94
C ARG A 54 -5.71 -1.12 -12.48
N GLU A 55 -6.33 -1.46 -13.60
CA GLU A 55 -7.34 -0.59 -14.24
C GLU A 55 -8.53 -0.29 -13.32
N MET A 56 -9.03 -1.28 -12.60
CA MET A 56 -10.10 -1.05 -11.61
C MET A 56 -9.68 -0.05 -10.53
N VAL A 57 -8.46 -0.18 -10.00
CA VAL A 57 -7.96 0.72 -8.95
C VAL A 57 -7.74 2.13 -9.49
N MET A 58 -7.12 2.29 -10.66
CA MET A 58 -6.90 3.63 -11.24
C MET A 58 -8.24 4.34 -11.54
N ASN A 59 -9.23 3.58 -12.05
CA ASN A 59 -10.57 4.09 -12.34
C ASN A 59 -11.41 4.37 -11.09
N GLU A 60 -11.07 3.82 -9.92
CA GLU A 60 -11.78 4.11 -8.67
C GLU A 60 -11.15 5.29 -7.93
N TYR A 61 -9.82 5.30 -7.81
CA TYR A 61 -9.13 6.19 -6.87
C TYR A 61 -8.50 7.43 -7.53
N ILE A 62 -8.11 7.38 -8.81
CA ILE A 62 -7.30 8.43 -9.44
C ILE A 62 -8.10 9.15 -10.54
N ARG A 63 -8.40 8.46 -11.64
CA ARG A 63 -8.93 9.06 -12.87
C ARG A 63 -10.23 9.85 -12.69
N PRO A 64 -11.23 9.41 -11.90
CA PRO A 64 -12.45 10.19 -11.69
C PRO A 64 -12.22 11.51 -10.97
N ASN A 65 -11.06 11.69 -10.34
CA ASN A 65 -10.74 12.88 -9.58
C ASN A 65 -9.86 13.87 -10.37
N LYS A 66 -9.68 13.70 -11.69
CA LYS A 66 -8.83 14.56 -12.56
C LYS A 66 -9.02 16.06 -12.29
N GLU A 67 -10.27 16.53 -12.27
CA GLU A 67 -10.59 17.94 -12.02
C GLU A 67 -10.15 18.39 -10.62
N LYS A 68 -10.43 17.59 -9.59
CA LYS A 68 -10.01 17.89 -8.21
C LYS A 68 -8.49 17.88 -8.02
N LEU A 69 -7.80 17.02 -8.78
CA LEU A 69 -6.35 16.96 -8.83
C LEU A 69 -5.78 18.20 -9.51
N ALA A 70 -6.36 18.63 -10.63
CA ALA A 70 -5.99 19.88 -11.31
C ALA A 70 -6.12 21.10 -10.39
N GLU A 71 -7.26 21.26 -9.73
CA GLU A 71 -7.46 22.31 -8.73
C GLU A 71 -6.48 22.18 -7.55
N GLY A 72 -6.18 20.95 -7.13
CA GLY A 72 -5.20 20.67 -6.09
C GLY A 72 -3.80 21.16 -6.46
N ALA A 73 -3.35 20.86 -7.68
CA ALA A 73 -2.07 21.32 -8.23
C ALA A 73 -2.03 22.85 -8.30
N ALA A 74 -3.04 23.45 -8.94
CA ALA A 74 -3.16 24.90 -9.08
C ALA A 74 -3.08 25.62 -7.73
N ARG A 75 -3.83 25.16 -6.72
CA ARG A 75 -3.79 25.75 -5.36
C ARG A 75 -2.40 25.70 -4.72
N VAL A 76 -1.64 24.62 -4.95
CA VAL A 76 -0.28 24.50 -4.42
C VAL A 76 0.66 25.46 -5.13
N GLU A 77 0.58 25.54 -6.46
CA GLU A 77 1.39 26.42 -7.31
C GLU A 77 1.10 27.90 -7.05
N GLU A 78 -0.18 28.30 -6.99
CA GLU A 78 -0.60 29.65 -6.61
C GLU A 78 -0.06 30.06 -5.25
N ARG A 79 -0.14 29.17 -4.25
CA ARG A 79 0.40 29.44 -2.91
C ARG A 79 1.91 29.64 -2.96
N ALA A 80 2.62 28.83 -3.73
CA ALA A 80 4.07 28.98 -3.91
C ALA A 80 4.41 30.31 -4.61
N ALA A 81 3.64 30.70 -5.64
CA ALA A 81 3.82 31.94 -6.37
C ALA A 81 3.56 33.19 -5.51
N ARG A 82 2.49 33.18 -4.71
CA ARG A 82 2.19 34.27 -3.75
C ARG A 82 3.32 34.46 -2.73
N ASN A 83 3.92 33.36 -2.26
CA ASN A 83 5.08 33.43 -1.36
C ASN A 83 6.31 34.07 -2.04
N LEU A 84 6.39 34.03 -3.37
CA LEU A 84 7.43 34.69 -4.18
C LEU A 84 7.01 36.09 -4.66
N GLY A 85 5.86 36.60 -4.23
CA GLY A 85 5.33 37.91 -4.63
C GLY A 85 4.73 37.95 -6.03
N MET A 86 4.42 36.80 -6.62
CA MET A 86 3.74 36.68 -7.92
C MET A 86 2.26 36.39 -7.72
N ASP A 87 1.43 36.92 -8.62
CA ASP A 87 0.02 36.55 -8.72
C ASP A 87 -0.19 35.80 -10.04
N ILE A 88 -0.70 34.58 -9.94
CA ILE A 88 -0.92 33.70 -11.08
C ILE A 88 -2.33 33.13 -10.99
N GLU A 89 -2.99 33.04 -12.13
CA GLU A 89 -4.29 32.40 -12.29
C GLU A 89 -4.23 31.46 -13.50
N TYR A 90 -4.96 30.35 -13.41
CA TYR A 90 -4.96 29.32 -14.45
C TYR A 90 -6.29 29.30 -15.19
N GLY A 91 -6.22 29.28 -16.52
CA GLY A 91 -7.37 29.03 -17.38
C GLY A 91 -7.73 27.55 -17.44
N GLU A 92 -8.79 27.23 -18.19
CA GLU A 92 -9.30 25.87 -18.33
C GLU A 92 -8.28 24.92 -18.96
N GLU A 93 -7.55 25.36 -19.99
CA GLU A 93 -6.54 24.55 -20.67
C GLU A 93 -5.36 24.22 -19.74
N GLU A 94 -4.88 25.21 -18.97
CA GLU A 94 -3.80 25.00 -18.00
C GLU A 94 -4.20 24.08 -16.84
N LEU A 95 -5.47 24.13 -16.43
CA LEU A 95 -6.03 23.20 -15.44
C LEU A 95 -6.15 21.79 -16.00
N GLU A 96 -6.60 21.63 -17.24
CA GLU A 96 -6.68 20.32 -17.87
C GLU A 96 -5.30 19.65 -17.94
N GLN A 97 -4.28 20.36 -18.40
CA GLN A 97 -2.90 19.86 -18.46
C GLN A 97 -2.38 19.43 -17.08
N ARG A 98 -2.66 20.21 -16.02
CA ARG A 98 -2.30 19.85 -14.64
C ARG A 98 -3.01 18.59 -14.16
N GLY A 99 -4.28 18.45 -14.51
CA GLY A 99 -5.05 17.24 -14.21
C GLY A 99 -4.43 16.01 -14.85
N GLU A 100 -4.01 16.10 -16.12
CA GLU A 100 -3.35 15.00 -16.83
C GLU A 100 -2.02 14.61 -16.20
N ILE A 101 -1.16 15.60 -15.90
CA ILE A 101 0.13 15.37 -15.23
C ILE A 101 -0.08 14.72 -13.86
N ALA A 102 -1.01 15.25 -13.06
CA ALA A 102 -1.30 14.71 -11.73
C ALA A 102 -1.83 13.27 -11.78
N VAL A 103 -2.69 12.94 -12.76
CA VAL A 103 -3.18 11.57 -12.98
C VAL A 103 -2.02 10.65 -13.37
N GLU A 104 -1.19 11.06 -14.32
CA GLU A 104 -0.05 10.26 -14.80
C GLU A 104 0.93 9.93 -13.66
N ASP A 105 1.29 10.93 -12.85
CA ASP A 105 2.22 10.77 -11.74
C ASP A 105 1.65 9.89 -10.62
N LEU A 106 0.36 10.04 -10.31
CA LEU A 106 -0.31 9.18 -9.34
C LEU A 106 -0.44 7.74 -9.83
N GLU A 107 -0.72 7.52 -11.11
CA GLU A 107 -0.74 6.18 -11.69
C GLU A 107 0.64 5.51 -11.63
N LYS A 108 1.71 6.25 -11.97
CA LYS A 108 3.08 5.74 -11.89
C LYS A 108 3.47 5.37 -10.46
N SER A 109 3.17 6.24 -9.49
CA SER A 109 3.49 5.96 -8.09
C SER A 109 2.70 4.78 -7.52
N LEU A 110 1.43 4.60 -7.93
CA LEU A 110 0.65 3.42 -7.52
C LEU A 110 1.07 2.14 -8.26
N ASP A 111 1.51 2.26 -9.52
CA ASP A 111 2.08 1.14 -10.27
C ASP A 111 3.32 0.56 -9.58
N ASN A 112 4.15 1.38 -8.95
CA ASN A 112 5.28 0.89 -8.16
C ASN A 112 4.82 -0.05 -7.05
N TRP A 113 3.75 0.30 -6.33
CA TRP A 113 3.16 -0.56 -5.30
C TRP A 113 2.54 -1.84 -5.86
N ILE A 114 1.81 -1.74 -6.97
CA ILE A 114 1.20 -2.90 -7.63
C ILE A 114 2.30 -3.88 -8.05
N SER A 115 3.36 -3.39 -8.69
CA SER A 115 4.45 -4.22 -9.17
C SER A 115 5.25 -4.83 -8.03
N TYR A 116 5.55 -4.07 -6.98
CA TYR A 116 6.25 -4.58 -5.81
C TYR A 116 5.46 -5.67 -5.07
N LEU A 117 4.19 -5.38 -4.74
CA LEU A 117 3.34 -6.32 -4.00
C LEU A 117 2.81 -7.48 -4.84
N SER A 118 3.05 -7.49 -6.16
CA SER A 118 2.76 -8.64 -7.02
C SER A 118 4.00 -9.44 -7.45
N ASP A 119 5.21 -9.01 -7.06
CA ASP A 119 6.42 -9.76 -7.34
C ASP A 119 6.51 -11.01 -6.43
N ASN A 120 6.56 -12.19 -7.06
CA ASN A 120 6.65 -13.49 -6.37
C ASN A 120 7.98 -13.69 -5.64
N ASN A 121 8.99 -12.86 -5.91
CA ASN A 121 10.27 -12.91 -5.19
C ASN A 121 10.23 -12.17 -3.84
N GLU A 122 9.22 -11.33 -3.60
CA GLU A 122 9.07 -10.67 -2.30
C GLU A 122 8.57 -11.67 -1.23
N PRO A 123 9.05 -11.58 0.02
CA PRO A 123 8.84 -12.63 1.03
C PRO A 123 7.45 -12.61 1.68
N TYR A 124 6.56 -11.75 1.21
CA TYR A 124 5.28 -11.49 1.88
C TYR A 124 4.22 -12.52 1.56
N PRO A 125 3.48 -13.03 2.56
CA PRO A 125 2.29 -13.83 2.33
C PRO A 125 1.17 -12.99 1.70
N THR A 126 0.26 -13.65 0.97
CA THR A 126 -0.85 -13.01 0.24
C THR A 126 -1.71 -12.11 1.13
N TRP A 127 -2.00 -12.52 2.37
CA TRP A 127 -2.77 -11.70 3.31
C TRP A 127 -2.09 -10.36 3.61
N PHE A 128 -0.76 -10.34 3.70
CA PHE A 128 -0.01 -9.14 4.04
C PHE A 128 0.11 -8.22 2.83
N ARG A 129 0.32 -8.77 1.63
CA ARG A 129 0.28 -7.99 0.37
C ARG A 129 -1.05 -7.27 0.22
N TYR A 130 -2.17 -7.98 0.44
CA TYR A 130 -3.50 -7.39 0.43
C TYR A 130 -3.68 -6.31 1.53
N TYR A 131 -3.20 -6.60 2.74
CA TYR A 131 -3.25 -5.68 3.87
C TYR A 131 -2.45 -4.39 3.61
N ALA A 132 -1.24 -4.47 3.07
CA ALA A 132 -0.45 -3.29 2.74
C ALA A 132 -1.11 -2.47 1.62
N PHE A 133 -1.52 -3.13 0.53
CA PHE A 133 -2.11 -2.46 -0.63
C PHE A 133 -3.42 -1.72 -0.28
N ARG A 134 -4.35 -2.34 0.46
CA ARG A 134 -5.61 -1.65 0.84
C ARG A 134 -5.36 -0.39 1.69
N ASN A 135 -4.29 -0.40 2.49
CA ASN A 135 -3.98 0.71 3.38
C ASN A 135 -3.28 1.83 2.64
N ILE A 136 -2.33 1.53 1.74
CA ILE A 136 -1.60 2.57 0.99
C ILE A 136 -2.53 3.46 0.15
N LEU A 137 -3.64 2.90 -0.34
CA LEU A 137 -4.66 3.66 -1.08
C LEU A 137 -5.26 4.83 -0.28
N ASN A 138 -5.19 4.78 1.06
CA ASN A 138 -5.78 5.77 1.95
C ASN A 138 -4.76 6.74 2.57
N ILE A 139 -3.48 6.56 2.26
CA ILE A 139 -2.37 7.26 2.92
C ILE A 139 -1.81 8.33 1.99
N GLY A 140 -1.63 9.52 2.56
CA GLY A 140 -1.03 10.68 1.91
C GLY A 140 0.49 10.69 2.06
N ASP A 141 1.09 11.87 2.02
CA ASP A 141 2.51 12.08 2.22
C ASP A 141 2.93 11.95 3.69
N TYR A 142 4.24 11.75 3.87
CA TYR A 142 4.89 11.79 5.17
C TYR A 142 5.21 13.23 5.57
N ASP A 143 4.60 13.70 6.66
CA ASP A 143 4.90 14.97 7.32
C ASP A 143 6.12 14.75 8.23
N LYS A 144 7.30 15.21 7.80
CA LYS A 144 8.56 15.05 8.52
C LYS A 144 8.59 15.80 9.85
N ASP A 145 7.88 16.91 9.96
CA ASP A 145 7.85 17.71 11.19
C ASP A 145 7.03 17.01 12.27
N LYS A 146 6.01 16.26 11.86
CA LYS A 146 5.12 15.51 12.76
C LYS A 146 5.44 14.02 12.86
N ASN A 147 6.34 13.51 12.03
CA ASN A 147 6.64 12.09 11.87
C ASN A 147 5.39 11.22 11.65
N GLU A 148 4.46 11.68 10.82
CA GLU A 148 3.22 10.96 10.53
C GLU A 148 2.83 11.06 9.07
N PHE A 149 2.11 10.04 8.58
CA PHE A 149 1.47 10.14 7.28
C PHE A 149 0.13 10.86 7.38
N THR A 150 -0.11 11.76 6.44
CA THR A 150 -1.41 12.41 6.29
C THR A 150 -2.46 11.45 5.70
N LYS A 151 -3.73 11.81 5.79
CA LYS A 151 -4.81 11.08 5.11
C LYS A 151 -4.91 11.54 3.65
N ARG A 152 -5.04 10.60 2.73
CA ARG A 152 -5.27 10.93 1.31
C ARG A 152 -6.67 11.52 1.11
N THR A 153 -6.74 12.58 0.32
CA THR A 153 -7.99 13.17 -0.16
C THR A 153 -8.10 13.00 -1.67
N LYS A 154 -9.32 13.12 -2.21
CA LYS A 154 -9.59 12.95 -3.66
C LYS A 154 -8.84 13.95 -4.55
N GLY A 155 -8.54 15.15 -4.05
CA GLY A 155 -7.77 16.18 -4.76
C GLY A 155 -6.29 16.23 -4.39
N SER A 156 -5.77 15.19 -3.72
CA SER A 156 -4.37 15.12 -3.33
C SER A 156 -3.48 14.78 -4.53
N THR A 157 -2.67 15.75 -4.96
CA THR A 157 -1.64 15.56 -5.99
C THR A 157 -0.36 14.92 -5.44
N ARG A 158 -0.27 14.74 -4.13
CA ARG A 158 0.87 14.07 -3.49
C ARG A 158 0.91 12.60 -3.86
N LEU A 159 2.08 12.12 -4.27
CA LEU A 159 2.31 10.72 -4.66
C LEU A 159 1.99 9.74 -3.55
N PHE A 160 1.78 8.47 -3.91
CA PHE A 160 1.75 7.40 -2.89
C PHE A 160 3.14 7.30 -2.21
N PRO A 161 3.20 6.98 -0.91
CA PRO A 161 4.48 6.85 -0.20
C PRO A 161 5.46 5.92 -0.92
N ASP A 162 6.75 6.19 -0.79
CA ASP A 162 7.76 5.26 -1.28
C ASP A 162 7.69 3.93 -0.53
N ILE A 163 8.11 2.85 -1.20
CA ILE A 163 8.13 1.50 -0.64
C ILE A 163 9.37 1.35 0.24
N ASP A 164 9.14 1.15 1.54
CA ASP A 164 10.16 0.77 2.50
C ASP A 164 10.01 -0.71 2.86
N ARG A 165 10.96 -1.52 2.38
CA ARG A 165 10.95 -2.98 2.60
C ARG A 165 11.17 -3.33 4.08
N GLY A 166 11.97 -2.53 4.78
CA GLY A 166 12.27 -2.69 6.20
C GLY A 166 11.02 -2.43 7.03
N ALA A 167 10.33 -1.32 6.76
CA ALA A 167 9.07 -0.99 7.40
C ALA A 167 8.02 -2.07 7.16
N LEU A 168 7.83 -2.53 5.92
CA LEU A 168 6.86 -3.59 5.60
C LEU A 168 7.20 -4.91 6.30
N ALA A 169 8.47 -5.31 6.33
CA ALA A 169 8.91 -6.50 7.07
C ALA A 169 8.65 -6.35 8.58
N TYR A 170 8.95 -5.17 9.15
CA TYR A 170 8.70 -4.86 10.55
C TYR A 170 7.21 -4.95 10.89
N ILE A 171 6.33 -4.40 10.05
CA ILE A 171 4.88 -4.48 10.24
C ILE A 171 4.40 -5.94 10.22
N GLN A 172 4.79 -6.71 9.19
CA GLN A 172 4.40 -8.11 9.07
C GLN A 172 4.83 -8.90 10.31
N GLN A 173 6.09 -8.77 10.72
CA GLN A 173 6.65 -9.49 11.87
C GLN A 173 5.89 -9.18 13.16
N ASN A 174 5.57 -7.91 13.43
CA ASN A 174 4.81 -7.54 14.63
C ASN A 174 3.38 -8.07 14.61
N ILE A 175 2.70 -8.02 13.45
CA ILE A 175 1.34 -8.57 13.30
C ILE A 175 1.36 -10.10 13.51
N GLU A 176 2.36 -10.79 12.95
CA GLU A 176 2.51 -12.24 13.13
C GLU A 176 2.85 -12.61 14.58
N ALA A 177 3.77 -11.89 15.22
CA ALA A 177 4.13 -12.10 16.63
C ALA A 177 2.96 -11.85 17.59
N ASN A 178 2.07 -10.92 17.25
CA ASN A 178 0.85 -10.69 18.02
C ASN A 178 -0.16 -11.86 17.87
N LYS A 179 -0.15 -12.56 16.73
CA LYS A 179 -1.06 -13.68 16.44
C LYS A 179 -0.52 -15.03 16.91
N ASP A 180 0.78 -15.26 16.81
CA ASP A 180 1.43 -16.53 17.13
C ASP A 180 2.54 -16.34 18.19
N PRO A 181 2.36 -16.86 19.41
CA PRO A 181 3.37 -16.82 20.46
C PRO A 181 4.72 -17.45 20.05
N ASN A 182 4.72 -18.44 19.16
CA ASN A 182 5.97 -19.06 18.70
C ASN A 182 6.78 -18.10 17.81
N VAL A 183 6.09 -17.24 17.03
CA VAL A 183 6.76 -16.19 16.25
C VAL A 183 7.37 -15.16 17.20
N LEU A 184 6.64 -14.73 18.22
CA LEU A 184 7.16 -13.81 19.24
C LEU A 184 8.40 -14.39 19.94
N GLU A 185 8.36 -15.66 20.36
CA GLU A 185 9.51 -16.31 21.01
C GLU A 185 10.73 -16.38 20.08
N LYS A 186 10.53 -16.67 18.78
CA LYS A 186 11.61 -16.66 17.78
C LYS A 186 12.21 -15.27 17.62
N LEU A 187 11.40 -14.22 17.58
CA LEU A 187 11.86 -12.84 17.49
C LEU A 187 12.66 -12.44 18.74
N GLN A 188 12.20 -12.81 19.93
CA GLN A 188 12.92 -12.57 21.18
C GLN A 188 14.29 -13.25 21.19
N LYS A 189 14.37 -14.53 20.75
CA LYS A 189 15.65 -15.23 20.60
C LYS A 189 16.57 -14.58 19.59
N ALA A 190 16.02 -14.08 18.48
CA ALA A 190 16.79 -13.35 17.47
C ALA A 190 17.33 -12.02 18.02
N GLN A 191 16.52 -11.24 18.75
CA GLN A 191 16.95 -10.02 19.43
C GLN A 191 18.06 -10.29 20.45
N ALA A 192 17.88 -11.31 21.30
CA ALA A 192 18.87 -11.73 22.29
C ALA A 192 20.23 -12.03 21.64
N LYS A 193 20.20 -12.81 20.55
CA LYS A 193 21.40 -13.18 19.80
C LYS A 193 22.06 -11.97 19.13
N ALA A 194 21.28 -11.08 18.52
CA ALA A 194 21.80 -9.90 17.84
C ALA A 194 22.44 -8.89 18.81
N ALA A 195 21.91 -8.80 20.03
CA ALA A 195 22.38 -7.90 21.06
C ALA A 195 23.47 -8.50 21.97
N ASN A 196 23.97 -9.72 21.70
CA ASN A 196 24.82 -10.47 22.63
C ASN A 196 24.25 -10.57 24.06
N ASN A 197 22.92 -10.60 24.19
CA ASN A 197 22.17 -10.52 25.44
C ASN A 197 22.34 -9.21 26.24
N ASP A 198 22.82 -8.13 25.63
CA ASP A 198 23.06 -6.82 26.27
C ASP A 198 22.02 -5.76 25.84
N LEU A 199 20.79 -6.20 25.57
CA LEU A 199 19.71 -5.30 25.16
C LEU A 199 18.99 -4.72 26.41
N PRO A 200 18.84 -3.40 26.55
CA PRO A 200 18.04 -2.80 27.62
C PRO A 200 16.61 -3.34 27.63
N GLU A 201 16.01 -3.57 28.80
CA GLU A 201 14.64 -4.11 28.97
C GLU A 201 13.59 -3.37 28.12
N GLU A 202 13.76 -2.06 27.99
CA GLU A 202 12.91 -1.15 27.23
C GLU A 202 12.96 -1.37 25.70
N GLN A 203 13.99 -2.03 25.19
CA GLN A 203 14.15 -2.31 23.76
C GLN A 203 13.63 -3.71 23.37
N TRP A 204 13.35 -4.58 24.35
CA TRP A 204 12.86 -5.93 24.06
C TRP A 204 11.48 -5.92 23.44
N ILE A 205 11.26 -6.81 22.47
CA ILE A 205 9.93 -7.11 21.98
C ILE A 205 9.15 -7.88 23.05
N THR A 206 7.98 -7.37 23.40
CA THR A 206 7.08 -7.98 24.39
C THR A 206 5.71 -8.18 23.78
N LYS A 207 4.92 -9.09 24.36
CA LYS A 207 3.53 -9.32 23.94
C LYS A 207 2.71 -8.02 23.95
N GLU A 208 2.91 -7.19 24.97
CA GLU A 208 2.23 -5.91 25.11
C GLU A 208 2.63 -4.92 24.01
N LYS A 209 3.93 -4.84 23.68
CA LYS A 209 4.41 -3.97 22.60
C LYS A 209 3.88 -4.39 21.23
N VAL A 210 3.94 -5.69 20.90
CA VAL A 210 3.42 -6.18 19.61
C VAL A 210 1.90 -6.02 19.51
N GLN A 211 1.17 -6.17 20.61
CA GLN A 211 -0.27 -5.93 20.66
C GLN A 211 -0.58 -4.45 20.46
N LYS A 212 0.12 -3.56 21.17
CA LYS A 212 -0.03 -2.10 21.02
C LYS A 212 0.25 -1.68 19.59
N PHE A 213 1.36 -2.15 19.01
CA PHE A 213 1.74 -1.88 17.62
C PHE A 213 0.69 -2.39 16.63
N SER A 214 0.22 -3.63 16.80
CA SER A 214 -0.78 -4.25 15.91
C SER A 214 -2.12 -3.52 15.90
N ASN A 215 -2.44 -2.78 16.97
CA ASN A 215 -3.65 -1.99 17.09
C ASN A 215 -3.54 -0.57 16.50
N LEU A 216 -2.34 -0.16 16.08
CA LEU A 216 -2.14 1.12 15.39
C LEU A 216 -2.77 1.10 13.99
N SER A 217 -3.05 2.29 13.44
CA SER A 217 -3.37 2.41 12.02
C SER A 217 -2.13 2.05 11.19
N PHE A 218 -2.33 1.55 9.96
CA PHE A 218 -1.21 1.24 9.07
C PHE A 218 -0.30 2.46 8.86
N ALA A 219 -0.85 3.66 8.74
CA ALA A 219 -0.06 4.89 8.64
C ALA A 219 0.94 5.06 9.80
N LYS A 220 0.51 4.77 11.04
CA LYS A 220 1.38 4.83 12.22
C LYS A 220 2.38 3.67 12.25
N GLN A 221 1.93 2.46 11.92
CA GLN A 221 2.81 1.30 11.81
C GLN A 221 3.91 1.50 10.77
N TYR A 222 3.56 2.13 9.64
CA TYR A 222 4.49 2.43 8.56
C TYR A 222 5.45 3.56 8.92
N ALA A 223 4.96 4.61 9.59
CA ALA A 223 5.83 5.67 10.12
C ALA A 223 6.84 5.13 11.14
N GLU A 224 6.41 4.27 12.08
CA GLU A 224 7.31 3.63 13.05
C GLU A 224 8.34 2.69 12.39
N GLY A 225 8.02 2.10 11.24
CA GLY A 225 8.93 1.20 10.52
C GLY A 225 9.96 1.91 9.63
N ILE A 226 9.76 3.20 9.32
CA ILE A 226 10.68 4.01 8.51
C ILE A 226 11.75 4.70 9.39
N ALA A 227 11.50 4.82 10.69
CA ALA A 227 12.39 5.45 11.67
C ALA A 227 13.61 4.57 12.03
#